data_AF-A0AA38P4L4-F1
#
_entry.id   AF-A0AA38P4L4-F1
#
_cell.length_a   1.000
_cell.length_b   1.000
_cell.length_c   1.000
_cell.angle_alpha   90.00
_cell.angle_beta   90.00
_cell.angle_gamma   90.00
#
_symmetry.space_group_name_H-M   'P 1'
#
loop_
_entity.id
_entity.type
_entity.pdbx_description
1 polymer ?
#
loop_
_entity_poly.entity_id
_entity_poly.type
_entity_poly.pdbx_seq_one_letter_code
_entity_poly.pdbx_strand_id
1 'polypeptide(L)'
;MKAAFLLLLAAVAQAAKLSADSVKYSIISAKGEPSTKSIVPTEKPSSEVVTLSHDQTLKLSFQVVDKASGKGVQPQQAFLRFYDEQSGEEGIQPVRVTSSGKAKFDLSMAKPPSSLPPTSNAPLHVTLLLGSTSYSPQKLELFKLHVPASHPAPVHPDEAKYHVLPQLAHTFRPDPKLPPRAVSALFTGLVLIVPWSILLVLWLTVSPQVPHLFSPNIIPFTASLGAFEFLLYRYWVDLKLGDVLAYGAVLGVITVFTGRHALANIADRRLGRQM
;
A
#
# COMPACT_ATOMS: atom_id res chain seq x y z
N MET A 1 -68.79 -33.74 -28.99
CA MET A 1 -67.76 -34.74 -28.64
C MET A 1 -66.41 -34.30 -29.20
N LYS A 2 -65.58 -33.56 -28.43
CA LYS A 2 -64.16 -33.27 -28.77
C LYS A 2 -63.43 -32.51 -27.64
N ALA A 3 -64.17 -31.83 -26.76
CA ALA A 3 -63.60 -31.14 -25.61
C ALA A 3 -63.26 -32.06 -24.41
N ALA A 4 -63.85 -33.26 -24.33
CA ALA A 4 -63.68 -34.16 -23.19
C ALA A 4 -62.37 -34.99 -23.25
N PHE A 5 -61.70 -35.07 -24.40
CA PHE A 5 -60.50 -35.91 -24.56
C PHE A 5 -59.18 -35.19 -24.25
N LEU A 6 -59.20 -33.86 -24.11
CA LEU A 6 -58.02 -33.06 -23.76
C LEU A 6 -57.80 -32.91 -22.24
N LEU A 7 -58.74 -33.37 -21.42
CA LEU A 7 -58.65 -33.31 -19.95
C LEU A 7 -58.13 -34.60 -19.29
N LEU A 8 -57.87 -35.67 -20.06
CA LEU A 8 -57.45 -36.96 -19.49
C LEU A 8 -55.93 -37.24 -19.57
N LEU A 9 -55.11 -36.32 -20.10
CA LEU A 9 -53.65 -36.43 -20.12
C LEU A 9 -52.92 -35.45 -19.19
N ALA A 10 -53.64 -34.82 -18.25
CA ALA A 10 -53.03 -34.27 -17.04
C ALA A 10 -52.88 -35.39 -15.98
N ALA A 11 -52.37 -36.55 -16.40
CA ALA A 11 -51.81 -37.51 -15.46
C ALA A 11 -50.56 -36.83 -14.90
N VAL A 12 -50.74 -36.16 -13.76
CA VAL A 12 -49.71 -35.72 -12.83
C VAL A 12 -48.57 -36.73 -12.84
N ALA A 13 -47.52 -36.43 -13.60
CA ALA A 13 -46.21 -36.97 -13.34
C ALA A 13 -45.78 -36.34 -12.01
N GLN A 14 -46.30 -36.88 -10.91
CA GLN A 14 -45.64 -36.72 -9.62
C GLN A 14 -44.32 -37.46 -9.78
N ALA A 15 -43.30 -36.76 -10.29
CA ALA A 15 -41.94 -37.23 -10.23
C ALA A 15 -41.69 -37.59 -8.77
N ALA A 16 -41.30 -38.84 -8.54
CA ALA A 16 -40.98 -39.30 -7.20
C ALA A 16 -39.97 -38.31 -6.60
N LYS A 17 -40.19 -37.91 -5.35
CA LYS A 17 -39.32 -36.97 -4.66
C LYS A 17 -38.27 -37.79 -3.91
N LEU A 18 -37.01 -37.48 -4.13
CA LEU A 18 -35.96 -37.99 -3.27
C LEU A 18 -36.05 -37.28 -1.91
N SER A 19 -35.47 -37.89 -0.89
CA SER A 19 -35.15 -37.26 0.38
C SER A 19 -33.88 -37.86 0.93
N ALA A 20 -33.16 -37.10 1.75
CA ALA A 20 -32.04 -37.62 2.50
C ALA A 20 -32.52 -38.00 3.91
N ASP A 21 -32.35 -39.25 4.29
CA ASP A 21 -32.59 -39.74 5.64
C ASP A 21 -31.28 -40.06 6.34
N SER A 22 -31.32 -40.06 7.68
CA SER A 22 -30.17 -40.38 8.53
C SER A 22 -28.93 -39.55 8.23
N VAL A 23 -29.09 -38.25 7.93
CA VAL A 23 -27.96 -37.34 7.74
C VAL A 23 -27.26 -37.16 9.09
N LYS A 24 -25.99 -37.55 9.14
CA LYS A 24 -25.14 -37.44 10.33
C LYS A 24 -23.83 -36.81 9.92
N TYR A 25 -23.39 -35.85 10.71
CA TYR A 25 -22.03 -35.32 10.60
C TYR A 25 -21.25 -35.69 11.85
N SER A 26 -19.96 -35.95 11.69
CA SER A 26 -19.04 -36.10 12.79
C SER A 26 -17.78 -35.26 12.57
N ILE A 27 -17.32 -34.61 13.63
CA ILE A 27 -16.06 -33.89 13.65
C ILE A 27 -15.04 -34.76 14.37
N ILE A 28 -13.97 -35.11 13.68
CA ILE A 28 -12.87 -35.93 14.20
C ILE A 28 -11.64 -35.05 14.33
N SER A 29 -11.07 -35.01 15.54
CA SER A 29 -9.78 -34.38 15.81
C SER A 29 -8.72 -35.45 15.98
N ALA A 30 -7.48 -35.19 15.56
CA ALA A 30 -6.37 -36.17 15.64
C ALA A 30 -6.06 -36.67 17.08
N LYS A 31 -6.53 -35.97 18.12
CA LYS A 31 -6.28 -36.29 19.54
C LYS A 31 -7.54 -36.30 20.42
N GLY A 32 -8.75 -36.33 19.86
CA GLY A 32 -10.00 -36.23 20.63
C GLY A 32 -11.10 -37.20 20.20
N GLU A 33 -12.10 -37.41 21.06
CA GLU A 33 -13.28 -38.23 20.75
C GLU A 33 -14.13 -37.60 19.63
N PRO A 34 -14.69 -38.41 18.72
CA PRO A 34 -15.50 -37.92 17.61
C PRO A 34 -16.85 -37.39 18.11
N SER A 35 -17.10 -36.10 17.90
CA SER A 35 -18.43 -35.54 18.16
C SER A 35 -19.35 -35.84 16.98
N THR A 36 -20.39 -36.65 17.19
CA THR A 36 -21.36 -37.04 16.14
C THR A 36 -22.72 -36.44 16.44
N LYS A 37 -23.33 -35.76 15.48
CA LYS A 37 -24.71 -35.27 15.58
C LYS A 37 -25.53 -35.66 14.35
N SER A 38 -26.82 -35.89 14.57
CA SER A 38 -27.78 -36.17 13.51
C SER A 38 -28.50 -34.89 13.13
N ILE A 39 -28.61 -34.64 11.82
CA ILE A 39 -29.30 -33.48 11.24
C ILE A 39 -30.56 -33.96 10.54
N VAL A 40 -31.61 -33.16 10.61
CA VAL A 40 -32.79 -33.32 9.77
C VAL A 40 -32.63 -32.41 8.54
N PRO A 41 -32.31 -32.95 7.35
CA PRO A 41 -32.15 -32.14 6.15
C PRO A 41 -33.50 -31.53 5.78
N THR A 42 -33.51 -30.22 5.55
CA THR A 42 -34.72 -29.47 5.23
C THR A 42 -34.50 -28.67 3.95
N GLU A 43 -35.57 -28.39 3.22
CA GLU A 43 -35.56 -27.44 2.09
C GLU A 43 -35.45 -25.97 2.56
N LYS A 44 -35.60 -25.74 3.87
CA LYS A 44 -35.49 -24.45 4.54
C LYS A 44 -34.07 -24.26 5.11
N PRO A 45 -33.63 -23.01 5.28
CA PRO A 45 -32.28 -22.72 5.76
C PRO A 45 -32.05 -23.33 7.14
N SER A 46 -30.97 -24.12 7.25
CA SER A 46 -30.57 -24.72 8.52
C SER A 46 -29.96 -23.66 9.44
N SER A 47 -30.37 -23.67 10.71
CA SER A 47 -29.80 -22.81 11.76
C SER A 47 -28.55 -23.41 12.42
N GLU A 48 -28.17 -24.63 12.06
CA GLU A 48 -27.04 -25.32 12.66
C GLU A 48 -25.72 -24.81 12.11
N VAL A 49 -24.80 -24.44 13.00
CA VAL A 49 -23.46 -23.95 12.67
C VAL A 49 -22.43 -24.96 13.16
N VAL A 50 -21.53 -25.36 12.27
CA VAL A 50 -20.46 -26.33 12.50
C VAL A 50 -19.13 -25.63 12.27
N THR A 51 -18.23 -25.64 13.24
CA THR A 51 -16.92 -25.00 13.12
C THR A 51 -15.82 -26.06 13.02
N LEU A 52 -14.92 -25.90 12.05
CA LEU A 52 -13.74 -26.75 11.87
C LEU A 52 -12.47 -25.96 12.16
N SER A 53 -11.49 -26.63 12.78
CA SER A 53 -10.11 -26.14 12.93
C SER A 53 -9.18 -26.80 11.90
N HIS A 54 -7.96 -26.29 11.74
CA HIS A 54 -7.01 -26.74 10.71
C HIS A 54 -6.70 -28.26 10.73
N ASP A 55 -6.70 -28.89 11.90
CA ASP A 55 -6.36 -30.32 12.04
C ASP A 55 -7.59 -31.24 12.12
N GLN A 56 -8.80 -30.71 11.92
CA GLN A 56 -10.03 -31.47 12.06
C GLN A 56 -10.51 -32.03 10.71
N THR A 57 -11.17 -33.18 10.77
CA THR A 57 -11.82 -33.83 9.63
C THR A 57 -13.32 -33.93 9.89
N LEU A 58 -14.12 -33.37 8.97
CA LEU A 58 -15.56 -33.50 8.94
C LEU A 58 -15.94 -34.74 8.14
N LYS A 59 -16.66 -35.68 8.75
CA LYS A 59 -17.26 -36.80 8.04
C LYS A 59 -18.76 -36.63 7.98
N LEU A 60 -19.32 -36.62 6.78
CA LEU A 60 -20.75 -36.57 6.52
C LEU A 60 -21.20 -37.93 6.00
N SER A 61 -22.26 -38.47 6.59
CA SER A 61 -22.90 -39.70 6.13
C SER A 61 -24.39 -39.45 5.98
N PHE A 62 -24.98 -39.95 4.88
CA PHE A 62 -26.40 -39.82 4.61
C PHE A 62 -26.90 -40.99 3.79
N GLN A 63 -28.21 -41.21 3.80
CA GLN A 63 -28.87 -42.20 2.94
C GLN A 63 -29.92 -41.50 2.09
N VAL A 64 -29.81 -41.63 0.77
CA VAL A 64 -30.80 -41.14 -0.19
C VAL A 64 -31.91 -42.19 -0.29
N VAL A 65 -33.13 -41.76 -0.01
CA VAL A 65 -34.33 -42.60 -0.06
C VAL A 65 -35.38 -41.95 -0.95
N ASP A 66 -36.24 -42.77 -1.53
CA ASP A 66 -37.46 -42.30 -2.18
C ASP A 66 -38.52 -42.01 -1.12
N LYS A 67 -39.06 -40.78 -1.11
CA LYS A 67 -40.02 -40.29 -0.11
C LYS A 67 -41.32 -41.11 -0.08
N ALA A 68 -41.70 -41.74 -1.19
CA ALA A 68 -42.92 -42.53 -1.27
C ALA A 68 -42.73 -43.98 -0.80
N SER A 69 -41.58 -44.60 -1.09
CA SER A 69 -41.34 -46.03 -0.84
C SER A 69 -40.41 -46.31 0.34
N GLY A 70 -39.69 -45.31 0.84
CA GLY A 70 -38.65 -45.47 1.87
C GLY A 70 -37.46 -46.31 1.43
N LYS A 71 -37.41 -46.74 0.16
CA LYS A 71 -36.33 -47.56 -0.38
C LYS A 71 -35.11 -46.70 -0.69
N GLY A 72 -33.93 -47.22 -0.40
CA GLY A 72 -32.67 -46.58 -0.76
C GLY A 72 -32.52 -46.52 -2.29
N VAL A 73 -32.25 -45.33 -2.81
CA VAL A 73 -32.10 -45.10 -4.25
C VAL A 73 -30.72 -44.53 -4.53
N GLN A 74 -30.08 -45.01 -5.59
CA GLN A 74 -28.84 -44.42 -6.09
C GLN A 74 -29.18 -43.31 -7.10
N PRO A 75 -28.99 -42.02 -6.77
CA PRO A 75 -29.17 -40.94 -7.72
C PRO A 75 -28.06 -40.95 -8.77
N GLN A 76 -28.35 -40.41 -9.95
CA GLN A 76 -27.35 -40.25 -11.02
C GLN A 76 -26.36 -39.12 -10.69
N GLN A 77 -26.82 -38.08 -10.02
CA GLN A 77 -26.04 -36.93 -9.58
C GLN A 77 -26.22 -36.71 -8.08
N ALA A 78 -25.11 -36.64 -7.37
CA ALA A 78 -25.07 -36.27 -5.96
C ALA A 78 -23.85 -35.38 -5.72
N PHE A 79 -24.11 -34.12 -5.35
CA PHE A 79 -23.07 -33.13 -5.12
C PHE A 79 -23.29 -32.44 -3.78
N LEU A 80 -22.19 -32.16 -3.09
CA LEU A 80 -22.17 -31.22 -1.98
C LEU A 80 -21.68 -29.88 -2.52
N ARG A 81 -22.51 -28.86 -2.35
CA ARG A 81 -22.20 -27.48 -2.68
C ARG A 81 -21.82 -26.74 -1.40
N PHE A 82 -20.66 -26.08 -1.43
CA PHE A 82 -20.18 -25.15 -0.43
C PHE A 82 -20.30 -23.76 -1.02
N TYR A 83 -21.17 -22.92 -0.48
CA TYR A 83 -21.44 -21.59 -1.02
C TYR A 83 -21.09 -20.52 0.01
N ASP A 84 -20.30 -19.52 -0.39
CA ASP A 84 -20.05 -18.33 0.42
C ASP A 84 -20.95 -17.19 -0.04
N GLU A 85 -21.78 -16.69 0.88
CA GLU A 85 -22.75 -15.64 0.60
C GLU A 85 -22.09 -14.27 0.37
N GLN A 86 -20.91 -14.03 0.95
CA GLN A 86 -20.23 -12.74 0.84
C GLN A 86 -19.45 -12.59 -0.47
N SER A 87 -18.69 -13.62 -0.85
CA SER A 87 -17.92 -13.63 -2.10
C SER A 87 -18.76 -14.03 -3.31
N GLY A 88 -19.87 -14.77 -3.10
CA GLY A 88 -20.65 -15.37 -4.18
C GLY A 88 -19.95 -16.57 -4.83
N GLU A 89 -18.81 -17.01 -4.29
CA GLU A 89 -18.06 -18.15 -4.79
C GLU A 89 -18.67 -19.47 -4.33
N GLU A 90 -18.55 -20.49 -5.16
CA GLU A 90 -19.05 -21.83 -4.86
C GLU A 90 -18.04 -22.93 -5.15
N GLY A 91 -18.02 -23.90 -4.27
CA GLY A 91 -17.29 -25.14 -4.42
C GLY A 91 -18.25 -26.32 -4.55
N ILE A 92 -18.08 -27.14 -5.57
CA ILE A 92 -18.93 -28.32 -5.80
C ILE A 92 -18.08 -29.58 -5.70
N GLN A 93 -18.48 -30.47 -4.79
CA GLN A 93 -17.79 -31.74 -4.56
C GLN A 93 -18.72 -32.92 -4.90
N PRO A 94 -18.35 -33.78 -5.86
CA PRO A 94 -19.10 -34.99 -6.15
C PRO A 94 -19.03 -35.97 -4.97
N VAL A 95 -20.18 -36.57 -4.64
CA VAL A 95 -20.28 -37.60 -3.61
C VAL A 95 -20.71 -38.91 -4.23
N ARG A 96 -19.96 -39.98 -3.93
CA ARG A 96 -20.29 -41.32 -4.41
C ARG A 96 -21.38 -41.94 -3.53
N VAL A 97 -22.53 -42.23 -4.13
CA VAL A 97 -23.65 -42.94 -3.48
C VAL A 97 -23.63 -44.41 -3.92
N THR A 98 -23.81 -45.33 -2.98
CA THR A 98 -23.90 -46.77 -3.26
C THR A 98 -25.27 -47.14 -3.84
N SER A 99 -25.41 -48.36 -4.38
CA SER A 99 -26.70 -48.90 -4.85
C SER A 99 -27.78 -48.93 -3.77
N SER A 100 -27.39 -49.00 -2.49
CA SER A 100 -28.28 -48.93 -1.32
C SER A 100 -28.67 -47.51 -0.90
N GLY A 101 -28.25 -46.48 -1.65
CA GLY A 101 -28.50 -45.07 -1.36
C GLY A 101 -27.60 -44.48 -0.29
N LYS A 102 -26.65 -45.23 0.29
CA LYS A 102 -25.77 -44.74 1.35
C LYS A 102 -24.57 -43.99 0.76
N ALA A 103 -24.19 -42.89 1.40
CA ALA A 103 -23.06 -42.08 1.01
C ALA A 103 -22.21 -41.69 2.23
N LYS A 104 -20.92 -41.54 1.99
CA LYS A 104 -19.95 -41.01 2.96
C LYS A 104 -19.07 -39.98 2.26
N PHE A 105 -18.83 -38.88 2.94
CA PHE A 105 -17.99 -37.80 2.47
C PHE A 105 -17.08 -37.35 3.61
N ASP A 106 -15.78 -37.31 3.35
CA ASP A 106 -14.78 -36.92 4.32
C ASP A 106 -14.07 -35.66 3.82
N LEU A 107 -14.08 -34.61 4.65
CA LEU A 107 -13.43 -33.33 4.39
C LEU A 107 -12.36 -33.10 5.45
N SER A 108 -11.09 -33.23 5.06
CA SER A 108 -9.95 -33.01 5.96
C SER A 108 -9.36 -31.62 5.78
N MET A 109 -9.28 -30.83 6.86
CA MET A 109 -8.68 -29.49 6.82
C MET A 109 -7.16 -29.50 6.77
N ALA A 110 -6.51 -30.64 7.07
CA ALA A 110 -5.07 -30.79 6.90
C ALA A 110 -4.64 -30.81 5.42
N LYS A 111 -5.55 -31.23 4.54
CA LYS A 111 -5.39 -31.23 3.07
C LYS A 111 -6.73 -30.84 2.43
N PRO A 112 -7.12 -29.56 2.51
CA PRO A 112 -8.41 -29.13 2.00
C PRO A 112 -8.46 -29.37 0.48
N PRO A 113 -9.58 -29.86 -0.05
CA PRO A 113 -9.72 -30.07 -1.49
C PRO A 113 -9.75 -28.71 -2.20
N SER A 114 -9.15 -28.66 -3.40
CA SER A 114 -9.09 -27.45 -4.23
C SER A 114 -10.45 -26.98 -4.74
N SER A 115 -11.49 -27.81 -4.57
CA SER A 115 -12.88 -27.48 -4.89
C SER A 115 -13.55 -26.63 -3.84
N LEU A 116 -12.95 -26.40 -2.65
CA LEU A 116 -13.49 -25.44 -1.69
C LEU A 116 -13.25 -24.01 -2.17
N PRO A 117 -14.25 -23.13 -2.05
CA PRO A 117 -14.04 -21.72 -2.35
C PRO A 117 -13.06 -21.13 -1.32
N PRO A 118 -12.30 -20.08 -1.69
CA PRO A 118 -11.59 -19.20 -0.78
C PRO A 118 -12.44 -18.84 0.44
N THR A 119 -11.99 -19.26 1.62
CA THR A 119 -12.77 -19.16 2.86
C THR A 119 -12.32 -17.93 3.63
N SER A 120 -13.25 -16.99 3.83
CA SER A 120 -13.09 -15.87 4.75
C SER A 120 -13.66 -16.23 6.14
N ASN A 121 -13.88 -15.24 6.99
CA ASN A 121 -14.52 -15.43 8.31
C ASN A 121 -16.04 -15.72 8.21
N ALA A 122 -16.62 -15.68 7.02
CA ALA A 122 -18.03 -15.97 6.77
C ALA A 122 -18.31 -17.49 6.79
N PRO A 123 -19.48 -17.92 7.31
CA PRO A 123 -19.85 -19.32 7.28
C PRO A 123 -20.33 -19.76 5.89
N LEU A 124 -19.86 -20.92 5.42
CA LEU A 124 -20.24 -21.53 4.15
C LEU A 124 -21.56 -22.29 4.26
N HIS A 125 -22.45 -22.12 3.31
CA HIS A 125 -23.68 -22.88 3.22
C HIS A 125 -23.41 -24.25 2.57
N VAL A 126 -23.57 -25.32 3.35
CA VAL A 126 -23.43 -26.70 2.85
C VAL A 126 -24.78 -27.22 2.39
N THR A 127 -24.91 -27.44 1.08
CA THR A 127 -26.14 -27.90 0.43
C THR A 127 -25.90 -29.22 -0.28
N LEU A 128 -26.77 -30.20 -0.06
CA LEU A 128 -26.82 -31.44 -0.84
C LEU A 128 -27.72 -31.25 -2.06
N LEU A 129 -27.15 -31.45 -3.24
CA LEU A 129 -27.84 -31.43 -4.53
C LEU A 129 -27.99 -32.86 -5.03
N LEU A 130 -29.24 -33.27 -5.26
CA LEU A 130 -29.58 -34.60 -5.78
C LEU A 130 -30.31 -34.47 -7.12
N GLY A 131 -29.88 -35.27 -8.10
CA GLY A 131 -30.47 -35.31 -9.43
C GLY A 131 -30.54 -36.73 -9.99
N SER A 132 -31.65 -37.06 -10.63
CA SER A 132 -31.86 -38.31 -11.36
C SER A 132 -32.94 -38.10 -12.42
N THR A 133 -32.87 -38.80 -13.55
CA THR A 133 -33.83 -38.63 -14.66
C THR A 133 -35.28 -38.94 -14.26
N SER A 134 -35.46 -39.86 -13.32
CA SER A 134 -36.79 -40.36 -12.92
C SER A 134 -37.37 -39.64 -11.69
N TYR A 135 -36.61 -38.72 -11.09
CA TYR A 135 -36.96 -38.05 -9.84
C TYR A 135 -36.88 -36.53 -10.00
N SER A 136 -37.64 -35.78 -9.21
CA SER A 136 -37.50 -34.32 -9.19
C SER A 136 -36.13 -33.93 -8.60
N PRO A 137 -35.40 -32.97 -9.20
CA PRO A 137 -34.18 -32.42 -8.60
C PRO A 137 -34.47 -31.88 -7.21
N GLN A 138 -33.53 -32.10 -6.28
CA GLN A 138 -33.70 -31.71 -4.89
C GLN A 138 -32.49 -30.94 -4.38
N LYS A 139 -32.78 -29.82 -3.72
CA LYS A 139 -31.82 -28.97 -3.01
C LYS A 139 -32.13 -29.06 -1.51
N LEU A 140 -31.23 -29.64 -0.74
CA LEU A 140 -31.36 -29.81 0.71
C LEU A 140 -30.24 -29.05 1.42
N GLU A 141 -30.59 -28.07 2.24
CA GLU A 141 -29.59 -27.35 3.05
C GLU A 141 -29.34 -28.13 4.35
N LEU A 142 -28.05 -28.39 4.63
CA LEU A 142 -27.66 -29.23 5.76
C LEU A 142 -27.30 -28.39 6.98
N PHE A 143 -26.26 -27.56 6.87
CA PHE A 143 -25.75 -26.71 7.94
C PHE A 143 -24.85 -25.61 7.37
N LYS A 144 -24.50 -24.66 8.23
CA LYS A 144 -23.52 -23.61 7.98
C LYS A 144 -22.17 -24.05 8.52
N LEU A 145 -21.13 -24.02 7.69
CA LEU A 145 -19.79 -24.49 8.02
C LEU A 145 -18.83 -23.32 8.15
N HIS A 146 -18.26 -23.13 9.34
CA HIS A 146 -17.16 -22.20 9.56
C HIS A 146 -15.84 -22.95 9.42
N VAL A 147 -15.01 -22.51 8.48
CA VAL A 147 -13.71 -23.10 8.13
C VAL A 147 -12.63 -22.06 8.41
N PRO A 148 -11.40 -22.46 8.78
CA PRO A 148 -10.33 -21.50 8.97
C PRO A 148 -10.07 -20.69 7.69
N ALA A 149 -9.58 -19.46 7.85
CA ALA A 149 -9.29 -18.60 6.70
C ALA A 149 -8.26 -19.26 5.78
N SER A 150 -8.58 -19.38 4.50
CA SER A 150 -7.64 -19.87 3.49
C SER A 150 -6.93 -18.70 2.80
N HIS A 151 -5.94 -19.03 1.97
CA HIS A 151 -5.31 -18.01 1.14
C HIS A 151 -6.35 -17.38 0.19
N PRO A 152 -6.23 -16.07 -0.09
CA PRO A 152 -7.16 -15.38 -0.99
C PRO A 152 -7.19 -16.08 -2.36
N ALA A 153 -8.33 -15.95 -3.04
CA ALA A 153 -8.50 -16.42 -4.41
C ALA A 153 -7.29 -15.99 -5.26
N PRO A 154 -6.75 -16.86 -6.13
CA PRO A 154 -5.76 -16.45 -7.11
C PRO A 154 -6.35 -15.32 -7.98
N VAL A 155 -5.86 -14.10 -7.76
CA VAL A 155 -6.25 -12.92 -8.53
C VAL A 155 -5.89 -13.16 -9.99
N HIS A 156 -6.86 -13.05 -10.90
CA HIS A 156 -6.59 -13.24 -12.32
C HIS A 156 -5.63 -12.12 -12.78
N PRO A 157 -4.59 -12.41 -13.58
CA PRO A 157 -3.60 -11.40 -13.97
C PRO A 157 -4.22 -10.17 -14.67
N ASP A 158 -5.37 -10.37 -15.32
CA ASP A 158 -6.11 -9.30 -15.99
C ASP A 158 -7.14 -8.58 -15.11
N GLU A 159 -7.40 -9.02 -13.88
CA GLU A 159 -8.40 -8.41 -12.98
C GLU A 159 -8.08 -6.93 -12.70
N ALA A 160 -6.79 -6.59 -12.60
CA ALA A 160 -6.32 -5.22 -12.43
C ALA A 160 -6.61 -4.31 -13.65
N LYS A 161 -6.86 -4.87 -14.84
CA LYS A 161 -7.21 -4.08 -16.04
C LYS A 161 -8.66 -3.60 -16.03
N TYR A 162 -9.53 -4.25 -15.27
CA TYR A 162 -10.97 -3.95 -15.23
C TYR A 162 -11.37 -3.06 -14.06
N HIS A 163 -10.43 -2.70 -13.19
CA HIS A 163 -10.66 -1.85 -12.02
C HIS A 163 -9.88 -0.54 -12.13
N VAL A 164 -10.41 0.51 -11.51
CA VAL A 164 -9.70 1.78 -11.38
C VAL A 164 -8.48 1.56 -10.49
N LEU A 165 -7.29 1.84 -11.04
CA LEU A 165 -6.04 1.71 -10.30
C LEU A 165 -5.92 2.82 -9.24
N PRO A 166 -5.25 2.53 -8.11
CA PRO A 166 -5.02 3.54 -7.09
C PRO A 166 -4.17 4.69 -7.64
N GLN A 167 -4.46 5.92 -7.19
CA GLN A 167 -3.70 7.10 -7.59
C GLN A 167 -2.27 7.03 -7.05
N LEU A 168 -1.30 7.24 -7.93
CA LEU A 168 0.12 7.33 -7.57
C LEU A 168 0.48 8.79 -7.28
N ALA A 169 0.91 9.08 -6.05
CA ALA A 169 1.44 10.39 -5.67
C ALA A 169 2.96 10.39 -5.68
N HIS A 170 3.58 11.39 -6.30
CA HIS A 170 5.03 11.55 -6.28
C HIS A 170 5.48 12.10 -4.92
N THR A 171 6.31 11.35 -4.19
CA THR A 171 6.91 11.80 -2.93
C THR A 171 8.19 12.57 -3.21
N PHE A 172 8.12 13.90 -3.05
CA PHE A 172 9.31 14.76 -3.14
C PHE A 172 10.24 14.53 -1.94
N ARG A 173 11.53 14.83 -2.15
CA ARG A 173 12.51 14.84 -1.05
C ARG A 173 12.15 15.94 -0.05
N PRO A 174 12.22 15.68 1.26
CA PRO A 174 12.00 16.72 2.26
C PRO A 174 13.11 17.76 2.19
N ASP A 175 12.75 19.02 2.44
CA ASP A 175 13.73 20.10 2.52
C ASP A 175 14.73 19.85 3.66
N PRO A 176 16.02 20.21 3.47
CA PRO A 176 17.01 20.08 4.53
C PRO A 176 16.64 20.98 5.71
N LYS A 177 16.79 20.45 6.94
CA LYS A 177 16.52 21.21 8.16
C LYS A 177 17.57 22.32 8.32
N LEU A 178 17.11 23.57 8.36
CA LEU A 178 17.95 24.74 8.63
C LEU A 178 18.12 24.97 10.14
N PRO A 179 19.27 25.52 10.58
CA PRO A 179 19.48 25.88 11.98
C PRO A 179 18.57 27.04 12.41
N PRO A 180 18.31 27.21 13.73
CA PRO A 180 17.51 28.32 14.22
C PRO A 180 18.13 29.69 13.87
N ARG A 181 17.28 30.63 13.44
CA ARG A 181 17.70 31.99 13.03
C ARG A 181 18.43 32.74 14.15
N ALA A 182 18.00 32.57 15.40
CA ALA A 182 18.62 33.22 16.56
C ALA A 182 20.09 32.81 16.74
N VAL A 183 20.39 31.51 16.59
CA VAL A 183 21.77 31.00 16.68
C VAL A 183 22.61 31.56 15.53
N SER A 184 22.08 31.52 14.30
CA SER A 184 22.79 32.06 13.13
C SER A 184 23.09 33.56 13.26
N ALA A 185 22.12 34.34 13.77
CA ALA A 185 22.29 35.78 14.00
C ALA A 185 23.33 36.08 15.09
N LEU A 186 23.33 35.32 16.19
CA LEU A 186 24.30 35.47 17.27
C LEU A 186 25.73 35.27 16.77
N PHE A 187 25.99 34.19 16.04
CA PHE A 187 27.33 33.91 15.51
C PHE A 187 27.75 34.91 14.43
N THR A 188 26.82 35.36 13.58
CA THR A 188 27.10 36.41 12.59
C THR A 188 27.51 37.72 13.28
N GLY A 189 26.78 38.12 14.32
CA GLY A 189 27.11 39.30 15.13
C GLY A 189 28.47 39.15 15.83
N LEU A 190 28.76 37.97 16.39
CA LEU A 190 30.05 37.72 17.04
C LEU A 190 31.23 37.84 16.06
N VAL A 191 31.12 37.24 14.87
CA VAL A 191 32.15 37.33 13.82
C VAL A 191 32.33 38.77 13.33
N LEU A 192 31.27 39.56 13.26
CA LEU A 192 31.35 40.96 12.84
C LEU A 192 31.92 41.87 13.93
N ILE A 193 31.62 41.63 15.20
CA ILE A 193 31.96 42.57 16.28
C ILE A 193 33.32 42.26 16.88
N VAL A 194 33.66 40.98 17.09
CA VAL A 194 34.84 40.61 17.90
C VAL A 194 36.16 40.96 17.21
N PRO A 195 36.46 40.52 15.98
CA PRO A 195 37.74 40.83 15.34
C PRO A 195 37.92 42.33 15.08
N TRP A 196 36.84 43.01 14.71
CA TRP A 196 36.85 44.44 14.42
C TRP A 196 37.04 45.29 15.68
N SER A 197 36.42 44.92 16.81
CA SER A 197 36.65 45.60 18.08
C SER A 197 38.08 45.40 18.59
N ILE A 198 38.63 44.19 18.47
CA ILE A 198 40.04 43.92 18.79
C ILE A 198 40.98 44.76 17.92
N LEU A 199 40.73 44.82 16.61
CA LEU A 199 41.52 45.64 15.69
C LEU A 199 41.47 47.13 16.07
N LEU A 200 40.29 47.64 16.41
CA LEU A 200 40.10 49.03 16.83
C LEU A 200 40.87 49.33 18.12
N VAL A 201 40.78 48.45 19.12
CA VAL A 201 41.56 48.58 20.37
C VAL A 201 43.06 48.61 20.06
N LEU A 202 43.55 47.73 19.19
CA LEU A 202 44.97 47.70 18.83
C LEU A 202 45.44 48.97 18.12
N TRP A 203 44.60 49.54 17.24
CA TRP A 203 44.90 50.84 16.63
C TRP A 203 44.95 51.98 17.65
N LEU A 204 44.06 51.98 18.65
CA LEU A 204 44.10 52.99 19.71
C LEU A 204 45.34 52.86 20.60
N THR A 205 45.82 51.65 20.87
CA THR A 205 47.01 51.44 21.71
C THR A 205 48.32 51.70 20.98
N VAL A 206 48.44 51.27 19.72
CA VAL A 206 49.67 51.44 18.92
C VAL A 206 49.74 52.82 18.27
N SER A 207 48.61 53.52 18.12
CA SER A 207 48.49 54.85 17.52
C SER A 207 49.27 55.00 16.21
N PRO A 208 48.91 54.22 15.16
CA PRO A 208 49.60 54.28 13.88
C PRO A 208 49.42 55.67 13.27
N GLN A 209 50.53 56.38 13.09
CA GLN A 209 50.51 57.70 12.46
C GLN A 209 50.36 57.57 10.94
N VAL A 210 49.32 58.18 10.40
CA VAL A 210 49.01 58.22 8.97
C VAL A 210 48.97 59.66 8.43
N PRO A 211 50.07 60.43 8.55
CA PRO A 211 50.07 61.88 8.36
C PRO A 211 49.73 62.36 6.94
N HIS A 212 49.82 61.49 5.93
CA HIS A 212 49.72 61.86 4.52
C HIS A 212 48.57 61.19 3.75
N LEU A 213 47.67 60.48 4.42
CA LEU A 213 46.56 59.79 3.74
C LEU A 213 45.66 60.75 2.94
N PHE A 214 45.50 61.98 3.41
CA PHE A 214 44.69 63.01 2.76
C PHE A 214 45.49 63.94 1.85
N SER A 215 46.68 63.52 1.40
CA SER A 215 47.42 64.29 0.39
C SER A 215 46.73 64.19 -0.98
N PRO A 216 46.59 65.30 -1.74
CA PRO A 216 45.98 65.30 -3.07
C PRO A 216 46.56 64.27 -4.04
N ASN A 217 47.83 63.89 -3.85
CA ASN A 217 48.53 62.93 -4.69
C ASN A 217 48.21 61.46 -4.35
N ILE A 218 47.68 61.18 -3.15
CA ILE A 218 47.43 59.83 -2.61
C ILE A 218 45.93 59.50 -2.61
N ILE A 219 45.06 60.49 -2.36
CA ILE A 219 43.59 60.37 -2.41
C ILE A 219 43.07 59.66 -3.67
N PRO A 220 43.50 60.00 -4.91
CA PRO A 220 42.95 59.34 -6.10
C PRO A 220 43.29 57.84 -6.14
N PHE A 221 44.44 57.44 -5.58
CA PHE A 221 44.80 56.03 -5.48
C PHE A 221 43.97 55.29 -4.42
N THR A 222 43.79 55.87 -3.22
CA THR A 222 42.97 55.26 -2.17
C THR A 222 41.49 55.19 -2.55
N ALA A 223 40.97 56.21 -3.24
CA ALA A 223 39.62 56.21 -3.80
C ALA A 223 39.45 55.10 -4.85
N SER A 224 40.44 54.88 -5.70
CA SER A 224 40.40 53.81 -6.71
C SER A 224 40.44 52.41 -6.09
N LEU A 225 41.13 52.21 -4.96
CA LEU A 225 41.06 50.98 -4.16
C LEU A 225 39.67 50.78 -3.53
N GLY A 226 39.09 51.84 -2.96
CA GLY A 226 37.73 51.79 -2.42
C GLY A 226 36.68 51.49 -3.50
N ALA A 227 36.88 51.99 -4.72
CA ALA A 227 36.03 51.67 -5.86
C ALA A 227 36.13 50.19 -6.26
N PHE A 228 37.30 49.55 -6.12
CA PHE A 228 37.44 48.10 -6.34
C PHE A 228 36.67 47.29 -5.29
N GLU A 229 36.76 47.65 -4.02
CA GLU A 229 35.98 47.00 -2.95
C GLU A 229 34.47 47.17 -3.17
N PHE A 230 34.04 48.36 -3.60
CA PHE A 230 32.64 48.59 -3.94
C PHE A 230 32.19 47.77 -5.16
N LEU A 231 33.04 47.62 -6.18
CA LEU A 231 32.76 46.78 -7.34
C LEU A 231 32.59 45.30 -6.92
N LEU A 232 33.44 44.81 -6.02
CA LEU A 232 33.34 43.46 -5.45
C LEU A 232 32.08 43.27 -4.62
N TYR A 233 31.70 44.27 -3.82
CA TYR A 233 30.42 44.27 -3.12
C TYR A 233 29.24 44.19 -4.11
N ARG A 234 29.27 45.00 -5.17
CA ARG A 234 28.23 44.98 -6.23
C ARG A 234 28.18 43.66 -6.98
N TYR A 235 29.31 43.01 -7.21
CA TYR A 235 29.38 41.63 -7.73
C TYR A 235 28.68 40.62 -6.83
N TRP A 236 28.89 40.73 -5.52
CA TRP A 236 28.26 39.82 -4.57
C TRP A 236 26.73 39.97 -4.52
N VAL A 237 26.21 41.19 -4.75
CA VAL A 237 24.76 41.46 -4.69
C VAL A 237 24.03 41.13 -6.00
N ASP A 238 24.55 41.57 -7.16
CA ASP A 238 23.75 41.56 -8.42
C ASP A 238 24.57 41.50 -9.73
N LEU A 239 25.81 41.98 -9.76
CA LEU A 239 26.57 42.06 -11.02
C LEU A 239 26.96 40.68 -11.56
N LYS A 240 26.94 40.55 -12.89
CA LYS A 240 27.46 39.35 -13.58
C LYS A 240 28.97 39.45 -13.76
N LEU A 241 29.61 38.30 -13.94
CA LEU A 241 31.06 38.21 -14.10
C LEU A 241 31.60 39.08 -15.26
N GLY A 242 30.89 39.14 -16.39
CA GLY A 242 31.28 39.97 -17.54
C GLY A 242 31.34 41.46 -17.22
N ASP A 243 30.35 41.96 -16.46
CA ASP A 243 30.28 43.38 -16.08
C ASP A 243 31.40 43.74 -15.11
N VAL A 244 31.70 42.86 -14.15
CA VAL A 244 32.81 43.06 -13.20
C VAL A 244 34.15 43.08 -13.92
N LEU A 245 34.36 42.20 -14.89
CA LEU A 245 35.58 42.19 -15.69
C LEU A 245 35.70 43.47 -16.54
N ALA A 246 34.62 43.94 -17.15
CA ALA A 246 34.62 45.16 -17.94
C ALA A 246 34.87 46.41 -17.08
N TYR A 247 34.11 46.60 -16.00
CA TYR A 247 34.32 47.72 -15.07
C TYR A 247 35.67 47.63 -14.37
N GLY A 248 36.09 46.42 -13.98
CA GLY A 248 37.38 46.15 -13.37
C GLY A 248 38.55 46.44 -14.31
N ALA A 249 38.41 46.18 -15.62
CA ALA A 249 39.44 46.55 -16.60
C ALA A 249 39.60 48.07 -16.72
N VAL A 250 38.49 48.81 -16.83
CA VAL A 250 38.51 50.29 -16.87
C VAL A 250 39.09 50.85 -15.56
N LEU A 251 38.59 50.38 -14.42
CA LEU A 251 39.07 50.80 -13.10
C LEU A 251 40.54 50.43 -12.88
N GLY A 252 40.98 49.30 -13.43
CA GLY A 252 42.35 48.79 -13.40
C GLY A 252 43.35 49.72 -14.10
N VAL A 253 42.98 50.27 -15.25
CA VAL A 253 43.80 51.26 -15.94
C VAL A 253 43.95 52.51 -15.06
N ILE A 254 42.85 52.97 -14.45
CA ILE A 254 42.85 54.14 -13.57
C ILE A 254 43.74 53.91 -12.33
N THR A 255 43.61 52.77 -11.63
CA THR A 255 44.46 52.42 -10.48
C THR A 255 45.94 52.35 -10.82
N VAL A 256 46.31 51.86 -12.02
CA VAL A 256 47.72 51.78 -12.42
C VAL A 256 48.33 53.18 -12.52
N PHE A 257 47.63 54.14 -13.12
CA PHE A 257 48.14 55.52 -13.25
C PHE A 257 48.13 56.26 -11.91
N THR A 258 47.03 56.21 -11.16
CA THR A 258 46.93 56.86 -9.84
C THR A 258 47.90 56.24 -8.83
N GLY A 259 48.08 54.92 -8.88
CA GLY A 259 49.02 54.17 -8.05
C GLY A 259 50.47 54.49 -8.37
N ARG A 260 50.86 54.51 -9.65
CA ARG A 260 52.21 54.92 -10.06
C ARG A 260 52.52 56.33 -9.55
N HIS A 261 51.59 57.27 -9.70
CA HIS A 261 51.76 58.65 -9.23
C HIS A 261 51.86 58.73 -7.69
N ALA A 262 50.98 58.04 -6.95
CA ALA A 262 51.00 58.04 -5.49
C ALA A 262 52.28 57.41 -4.93
N LEU A 263 52.70 56.26 -5.48
CA LEU A 263 53.91 55.54 -5.05
C LEU A 263 55.19 56.31 -5.40
N ALA A 264 55.26 56.94 -6.58
CA ALA A 264 56.39 57.78 -6.96
C ALA A 264 56.55 58.98 -6.01
N ASN A 265 55.45 59.68 -5.67
CA ASN A 265 55.47 60.77 -4.70
C ASN A 265 55.92 60.30 -3.30
N ILE A 266 55.50 59.11 -2.86
CA ILE A 266 55.97 58.54 -1.59
C ILE A 266 57.48 58.24 -1.66
N ALA A 267 57.97 57.72 -2.79
CA ALA A 267 59.38 57.42 -3.01
C ALA A 267 60.25 58.68 -3.03
N ASP A 268 59.83 59.74 -3.74
CA ASP A 268 60.56 61.00 -3.82
C ASP A 268 60.65 61.71 -2.47
N ARG A 269 59.61 61.63 -1.64
CA ARG A 269 59.63 62.11 -0.25
C ARG A 269 60.60 61.32 0.61
N ARG A 270 60.65 59.99 0.48
CA ARG A 270 61.61 59.14 1.22
C ARG A 270 63.06 59.41 0.83
N LEU A 271 63.30 59.75 -0.44
CA LEU A 271 64.62 60.07 -0.98
C LEU A 271 65.01 61.55 -0.79
N GLY A 272 64.15 62.36 -0.16
CA GLY A 272 64.44 63.78 0.13
C GLY A 272 64.52 64.68 -1.10
N ARG A 273 63.91 64.28 -2.22
CA ARG A 273 63.93 65.04 -3.49
C ARG A 273 62.88 66.15 -3.58
N GLN A 274 61.93 66.18 -2.67
CA GLN A 274 60.97 67.26 -2.50
C GLN A 274 61.18 67.89 -1.11
N MET A 275 61.70 69.13 -1.09
CA MET A 275 61.45 70.10 -0.01
C MET A 275 60.19 70.89 -0.36
#